data_AF-A0A8T9BA28-F1
#
_entry.id   AF-A0A8T9BA28-F1
#
_cell.length_a   1.000
_cell.length_b   1.000
_cell.length_c   1.000
_cell.angle_alpha   90.00
_cell.angle_beta   90.00
_cell.angle_gamma   90.00
#
_symmetry.space_group_name_H-M   'P 1'
#
loop_
_entity.id
_entity.type
_entity.pdbx_description
1 polymer ?
#
loop_
_entity_poly.entity_id
_entity_poly.type
_entity_poly.pdbx_seq_one_letter_code
_entity_poly.pdbx_strand_id
1 'polypeptide(L)'
;MAPNWRNALKLNSSDTWDPSHRFATSWLLTPWVLFAVRAVFALYAFTTLFFIIGWQASGHDGFDIHDVRKSFSYFTILCYWGQAIYFLLASTHTFTYAHTTQPLLRRLPPFLRTLYTLLHTTVTVFPLLVTLIFWSILYPTLPITTPFALYTNTSQHALNALFALFEIAATRAAPAPWIHLLWCALLLALYCGLAFATEAVKGYY
;
A
#
# COMPACT_ATOMS: atom_id res chain seq x y z
N MET A 1 -27.49 -10.60 25.30
CA MET A 1 -27.55 -9.46 24.38
C MET A 1 -27.29 -9.97 22.97
N ALA A 2 -28.22 -9.79 22.04
CA ALA A 2 -28.00 -10.20 20.64
C ALA A 2 -26.91 -9.31 20.02
N PRO A 3 -25.95 -9.87 19.28
CA PRO A 3 -24.93 -9.08 18.60
C PRO A 3 -25.59 -8.16 17.56
N ASN A 4 -25.41 -6.85 17.74
CA ASN A 4 -25.91 -5.85 16.81
C ASN A 4 -25.06 -5.83 15.53
N TRP A 5 -25.47 -6.63 14.54
CA TRP A 5 -24.83 -6.76 13.23
C TRP A 5 -24.75 -5.44 12.44
N ARG A 6 -25.56 -4.41 12.77
CA ARG A 6 -25.44 -3.08 12.15
C ARG A 6 -24.15 -2.36 12.53
N ASN A 7 -23.52 -2.75 13.65
CA ASN A 7 -22.20 -2.24 14.05
C ASN A 7 -21.05 -3.16 13.58
N ALA A 8 -21.32 -4.40 13.17
CA ALA A 8 -20.28 -5.36 12.77
C ALA A 8 -19.61 -5.01 11.44
N LEU A 9 -20.33 -4.31 10.56
CA LEU A 9 -19.82 -3.82 9.27
C LEU A 9 -19.22 -2.41 9.38
N LYS A 10 -19.27 -1.76 10.54
CA LYS A 10 -18.59 -0.49 10.75
C LYS A 10 -17.08 -0.77 10.76
N LEU A 11 -16.41 -0.24 9.75
CA LEU A 11 -14.95 -0.25 9.63
C LEU A 11 -14.24 0.50 10.77
N ASN A 12 -14.97 1.23 11.63
CA ASN A 12 -14.41 1.88 12.82
C ASN A 12 -15.28 1.61 14.06
N SER A 13 -14.64 1.33 15.20
CA SER A 13 -15.29 0.79 16.41
C SER A 13 -15.70 1.83 17.47
N SER A 14 -15.38 3.12 17.29
CA SER A 14 -15.66 4.19 18.27
C SER A 14 -16.58 5.29 17.72
N ASP A 15 -17.40 5.87 18.61
CA ASP A 15 -18.28 7.03 18.29
C ASP A 15 -17.48 8.30 17.97
N THR A 16 -16.22 8.40 18.44
CA THR A 16 -15.26 9.43 18.04
C THR A 16 -14.13 8.82 17.22
N TRP A 17 -14.08 9.13 15.93
CA TRP A 17 -13.05 8.64 15.00
C TRP A 17 -11.73 9.40 15.24
N ASP A 18 -10.65 8.65 15.52
CA ASP A 18 -9.26 9.12 15.75
C ASP A 18 -9.12 10.42 16.60
N PRO A 19 -9.50 10.42 17.88
CA PRO A 19 -9.52 11.63 18.71
C PRO A 19 -8.12 12.22 18.98
N SER A 20 -7.05 11.42 18.87
CA SER A 20 -5.67 11.82 19.16
C SER A 20 -4.78 11.86 17.92
N HIS A 21 -5.37 11.92 16.72
CA HIS A 21 -4.66 12.10 15.43
C HIS A 21 -3.56 11.05 15.21
N ARG A 22 -3.84 9.79 15.54
CA ARG A 22 -2.90 8.67 15.58
C ARG A 22 -2.27 8.37 14.22
N PHE A 23 -3.01 8.59 13.13
CA PHE A 23 -2.46 8.41 11.78
C PHE A 23 -1.44 9.49 11.39
N ALA A 24 -1.49 10.66 12.01
CA ALA A 24 -0.60 11.79 11.72
C ALA A 24 0.52 11.97 12.75
N THR A 25 0.63 11.06 13.73
CA THR A 25 1.58 11.19 14.85
C THR A 25 2.42 9.91 15.01
N SER A 26 3.57 10.04 15.67
CA SER A 26 4.52 8.95 15.93
C SER A 26 4.88 8.89 17.43
N TRP A 27 5.29 7.71 17.90
CA TRP A 27 5.89 7.53 19.23
C TRP A 27 7.38 7.90 19.24
N LEU A 28 8.04 7.84 18.08
CA LEU A 28 9.49 7.96 17.91
C LEU A 28 9.88 9.29 17.25
N LEU A 29 9.07 9.78 16.32
CA LEU A 29 9.41 10.91 15.45
C LEU A 29 8.53 12.13 15.75
N THR A 30 9.09 13.32 15.57
CA THR A 30 8.27 14.54 15.54
C THR A 30 7.38 14.55 14.28
N PRO A 31 6.25 15.28 14.28
CA PRO A 31 5.38 15.36 13.11
C PRO A 31 6.09 15.80 11.82
N TRP A 32 7.04 16.73 11.91
CA TRP A 32 7.82 17.18 10.75
C TRP A 32 8.73 16.08 10.19
N VAL A 33 9.38 15.30 11.05
CA VAL A 33 10.24 14.19 10.62
C VAL A 33 9.39 13.06 10.03
N LEU A 34 8.27 12.71 10.68
CA LEU A 34 7.34 11.71 10.17
C LEU A 34 6.79 12.10 8.78
N PHE A 35 6.43 13.37 8.60
CA PHE A 35 6.04 13.92 7.30
C PHE A 35 7.13 13.73 6.26
N ALA A 36 8.36 14.16 6.57
CA ALA A 36 9.48 14.11 5.63
C ALA A 36 9.77 12.68 5.18
N VAL A 37 9.82 11.71 6.11
CA VAL A 37 10.06 10.30 5.76
C VAL A 37 8.95 9.75 4.87
N ARG A 38 7.67 10.00 5.22
CA ARG A 38 6.54 9.56 4.39
C ARG A 38 6.56 10.23 3.00
N ALA A 39 6.95 11.49 2.91
CA ALA A 39 7.09 12.19 1.64
C ALA A 39 8.23 11.59 0.78
N VAL A 40 9.37 11.25 1.40
CA VAL A 40 10.48 10.56 0.72
C VAL A 40 10.05 9.18 0.22
N PHE A 41 9.30 8.41 1.02
CA PHE A 41 8.77 7.11 0.59
C PHE A 41 7.78 7.24 -0.57
N ALA A 42 6.87 8.22 -0.50
CA ALA A 42 5.96 8.52 -1.59
C ALA A 42 6.72 8.88 -2.87
N LEU A 43 7.67 9.81 -2.78
CA LEU A 43 8.49 10.25 -3.90
C LEU A 43 9.24 9.08 -4.52
N TYR A 44 9.94 8.29 -3.70
CA TYR A 44 10.68 7.12 -4.17
C TYR A 44 9.76 6.11 -4.87
N ALA A 45 8.61 5.80 -4.27
CA ALA A 45 7.67 4.81 -4.82
C ALA A 45 7.08 5.28 -6.16
N PHE A 46 6.65 6.55 -6.27
CA PHE A 46 6.17 7.10 -7.53
C PHE A 46 7.27 7.20 -8.59
N THR A 47 8.48 7.66 -8.22
CA THR A 47 9.62 7.67 -9.13
C THR A 47 9.92 6.28 -9.66
N THR A 48 9.92 5.27 -8.79
CA THR A 48 10.11 3.86 -9.19
C THR A 48 9.03 3.42 -10.18
N LEU A 49 7.76 3.65 -9.85
CA LEU A 49 6.62 3.25 -10.70
C LEU A 49 6.69 3.90 -12.09
N PHE A 50 6.90 5.22 -12.14
CA PHE A 50 6.98 5.94 -13.41
C PHE A 50 8.25 5.61 -14.19
N PHE A 51 9.38 5.39 -13.51
CA PHE A 51 10.61 4.95 -14.16
C PHE A 51 10.43 3.57 -14.80
N ILE A 52 9.84 2.60 -14.10
CA ILE A 52 9.58 1.25 -14.65
C ILE A 52 8.65 1.33 -15.87
N ILE A 53 7.56 2.10 -15.77
CA ILE A 53 6.64 2.32 -16.89
C ILE A 53 7.37 2.96 -18.08
N GLY A 54 8.15 4.01 -17.84
CA GLY A 54 8.91 4.70 -18.89
C GLY A 54 9.98 3.82 -19.53
N TRP A 55 10.69 3.02 -18.73
CA TRP A 55 11.70 2.07 -19.20
C TRP A 55 11.09 1.02 -20.14
N GLN A 56 10.00 0.38 -19.71
CA GLN A 56 9.30 -0.63 -20.51
C GLN A 56 8.67 -0.03 -21.77
N ALA A 57 7.97 1.11 -21.63
CA ALA A 57 7.30 1.75 -22.76
C ALA A 57 8.27 2.30 -23.83
N SER A 58 9.54 2.52 -23.49
CA SER A 58 10.55 3.03 -24.42
C SER A 58 11.32 1.95 -25.18
N GLY A 59 11.02 0.67 -24.98
CA GLY A 59 11.66 -0.42 -25.74
C GLY A 59 12.96 -0.96 -25.12
N HIS A 60 13.37 -0.49 -23.94
CA HIS A 60 14.61 -0.95 -23.31
C HIS A 60 14.51 -2.42 -22.89
N ASP A 61 15.63 -3.13 -22.94
CA ASP A 61 15.74 -4.56 -22.58
C ASP A 61 14.73 -5.49 -23.31
N GLY A 62 14.20 -5.05 -24.46
CA GLY A 62 13.22 -5.80 -25.25
C GLY A 62 11.78 -5.72 -24.72
N PHE A 63 11.51 -4.87 -23.73
CA PHE A 63 10.16 -4.61 -23.24
C PHE A 63 9.36 -3.74 -24.21
N ASP A 64 8.03 -3.73 -24.06
CA ASP A 64 7.15 -2.83 -24.78
C ASP A 64 5.97 -2.31 -23.94
N ILE A 65 5.04 -1.61 -24.59
CA ILE A 65 3.81 -1.10 -23.95
C ILE A 65 2.86 -2.21 -23.49
N HIS A 66 2.92 -3.40 -24.08
CA HIS A 66 2.14 -4.56 -23.65
C HIS A 66 2.64 -5.09 -22.32
N ASP A 67 3.95 -5.06 -22.03
CA ASP A 67 4.50 -5.41 -20.72
C ASP A 67 4.02 -4.46 -19.62
N VAL A 68 3.96 -3.16 -19.91
CA VAL A 68 3.37 -2.17 -18.99
C VAL A 68 1.92 -2.53 -18.69
N ARG A 69 1.12 -2.87 -19.70
CA ARG A 69 -0.29 -3.27 -19.51
C ARG A 69 -0.42 -4.58 -18.73
N LYS A 70 0.47 -5.54 -19.01
CA LYS A 70 0.55 -6.81 -18.29
C LYS A 70 0.85 -6.60 -16.81
N SER A 71 1.69 -5.62 -16.49
CA SER A 71 2.10 -5.29 -15.13
C SER A 71 0.91 -5.01 -14.18
N PHE A 72 -0.16 -4.39 -14.69
CA PHE A 72 -1.37 -4.09 -13.90
C PHE A 72 -2.22 -5.32 -13.55
N SER A 73 -1.90 -6.50 -14.11
CA SER A 73 -2.50 -7.77 -13.69
C SER A 73 -1.82 -8.37 -12.45
N TYR A 74 -0.67 -7.86 -12.01
CA TYR A 74 0.10 -8.46 -10.91
C TYR A 74 -0.18 -7.78 -9.58
N PHE A 75 -0.57 -8.57 -8.57
CA PHE A 75 -0.85 -8.06 -7.22
C PHE A 75 0.34 -7.34 -6.61
N THR A 76 1.56 -7.82 -6.86
CA THR A 76 2.78 -7.22 -6.30
C THR A 76 2.95 -5.77 -6.77
N ILE A 77 2.59 -5.48 -8.03
CA ILE A 77 2.66 -4.14 -8.62
C ILE A 77 1.48 -3.28 -8.15
N LEU A 78 0.26 -3.83 -8.09
CA LEU A 78 -0.91 -3.13 -7.55
C LEU A 78 -0.73 -2.78 -6.06
N CYS A 79 -0.10 -3.67 -5.29
CA CYS A 79 0.26 -3.45 -3.89
C CYS A 79 1.21 -2.26 -3.75
N TYR A 80 2.24 -2.18 -4.63
CA TYR A 80 3.18 -1.07 -4.62
C TYR A 80 2.54 0.27 -5.02
N TRP A 81 1.59 0.27 -5.97
CA TRP A 81 0.74 1.45 -6.25
C TRP A 81 -0.07 1.89 -5.03
N GLY A 82 -0.73 0.94 -4.35
CA GLY A 82 -1.47 1.22 -3.11
C GLY A 82 -0.59 1.85 -2.03
N GLN A 83 0.64 1.35 -1.91
CA GLN A 83 1.64 1.88 -0.98
C GLN A 83 2.11 3.30 -1.34
N ALA A 84 2.39 3.57 -2.63
CA ALA A 84 2.76 4.91 -3.10
C ALA A 84 1.66 5.94 -2.81
N ILE A 85 0.40 5.60 -3.14
CA ILE A 85 -0.77 6.44 -2.88
C ILE A 85 -0.96 6.65 -1.38
N TYR A 86 -0.83 5.59 -0.58
CA TYR A 86 -0.92 5.70 0.88
C TYR A 86 0.10 6.68 1.43
N PHE A 87 1.39 6.57 1.06
CA PHE A 87 2.42 7.45 1.61
C PHE A 87 2.24 8.91 1.18
N LEU A 88 1.69 9.17 0.00
CA LEU A 88 1.31 10.52 -0.42
C LEU A 88 0.18 11.10 0.45
N LEU A 89 -0.86 10.32 0.71
CA LEU A 89 -1.96 10.73 1.58
C LEU A 89 -1.48 10.91 3.03
N ALA A 90 -0.70 9.95 3.53
CA ALA A 90 -0.13 9.97 4.86
C ALA A 90 0.81 11.17 5.05
N SER A 91 1.67 11.49 4.08
CA SER A 91 2.53 12.67 4.15
C SER A 91 1.69 13.95 4.17
N THR A 92 0.65 14.05 3.34
CA THR A 92 -0.28 15.20 3.32
C THR A 92 -1.01 15.38 4.67
N HIS A 93 -1.52 14.29 5.26
CA HIS A 93 -2.19 14.33 6.56
C HIS A 93 -1.23 14.68 7.70
N THR A 94 0.02 14.21 7.61
CA THR A 94 1.06 14.53 8.60
C THR A 94 1.52 15.98 8.47
N PHE A 95 1.72 16.47 7.25
CA PHE A 95 2.09 17.86 6.98
C PHE A 95 1.04 18.84 7.53
N THR A 96 -0.22 18.60 7.18
CA THR A 96 -1.34 19.44 7.67
C THR A 96 -1.44 19.40 9.20
N TYR A 97 -1.18 18.26 9.84
CA TYR A 97 -1.08 18.19 11.30
C TYR A 97 0.14 18.94 11.85
N ALA A 98 1.32 18.77 11.27
CA ALA A 98 2.55 19.46 11.71
C ALA A 98 2.42 20.98 11.59
N HIS A 99 1.69 21.46 10.57
CA HIS A 99 1.47 22.88 10.32
C HIS A 99 0.30 23.48 11.15
N THR A 100 -0.78 22.72 11.39
CA THR A 100 -2.03 23.29 11.96
C THR A 100 -2.54 22.61 13.22
N THR A 101 -1.88 21.54 13.70
CA THR A 101 -2.35 20.61 14.74
C THR A 101 -3.65 19.86 14.40
N GLN A 102 -4.16 20.00 13.17
CA GLN A 102 -5.34 19.30 12.68
C GLN A 102 -5.04 18.64 11.32
N PRO A 103 -5.03 17.30 11.22
CA PRO A 103 -4.77 16.64 9.95
C PRO A 103 -5.94 16.86 8.98
N LEU A 104 -5.64 17.00 7.69
CA LEU A 104 -6.64 17.08 6.62
C LEU A 104 -7.63 15.91 6.68
N LEU A 105 -7.16 14.73 7.06
CA LEU A 105 -7.96 13.51 7.23
C LEU A 105 -9.19 13.73 8.12
N ARG A 106 -9.09 14.57 9.16
CA ARG A 106 -10.21 14.90 10.05
C ARG A 106 -11.34 15.64 9.32
N ARG A 107 -11.00 16.42 8.29
CA ARG A 107 -11.94 17.22 7.49
C ARG A 107 -12.64 16.40 6.39
N LEU A 108 -12.11 15.23 6.05
CA LEU A 108 -12.71 14.35 5.04
C LEU A 108 -14.03 13.75 5.54
N PRO A 109 -14.99 13.43 4.65
CA PRO A 109 -16.23 12.78 5.04
C PRO A 109 -15.98 11.39 5.67
N PRO A 110 -16.88 10.89 6.53
CA PRO A 110 -16.69 9.64 7.28
C PRO A 110 -16.29 8.43 6.42
N PHE A 111 -16.85 8.33 5.22
CA PHE A 111 -16.55 7.28 4.26
C PHE A 111 -15.07 7.29 3.82
N LEU A 112 -14.52 8.45 3.49
CA LEU A 112 -13.12 8.55 3.07
C LEU A 112 -12.14 8.30 4.24
N ARG A 113 -12.50 8.73 5.45
CA ARG A 113 -11.72 8.43 6.66
C ARG A 113 -11.65 6.93 6.92
N THR A 114 -12.78 6.27 6.72
CA THR A 114 -12.93 4.82 6.83
C THR A 114 -12.09 4.08 5.78
N LEU A 115 -12.18 4.50 4.51
CA LEU A 115 -11.35 3.95 3.44
C LEU A 115 -9.86 4.15 3.71
N TYR A 116 -9.46 5.31 4.25
CA TYR A 116 -8.08 5.55 4.62
C TYR A 116 -7.59 4.60 5.73
N THR A 117 -8.41 4.32 6.75
CA THR A 117 -8.09 3.32 7.79
C THR A 117 -7.93 1.92 7.19
N LEU A 118 -8.79 1.54 6.23
CA LEU A 118 -8.65 0.27 5.51
C LEU A 118 -7.37 0.26 4.66
N LEU A 119 -7.07 1.34 3.94
CA LEU A 119 -5.86 1.51 3.14
C LEU A 119 -4.59 1.37 4.00
N HIS A 120 -4.54 2.01 5.18
CA HIS A 120 -3.47 1.82 6.16
C HIS A 120 -3.27 0.33 6.49
N THR A 121 -4.37 -0.42 6.64
CA THR A 121 -4.28 -1.85 6.95
C THR A 121 -3.74 -2.64 5.76
N THR A 122 -4.19 -2.34 4.54
CA THR A 122 -3.68 -3.05 3.35
C THR A 122 -2.18 -2.81 3.17
N VAL A 123 -1.66 -1.59 3.42
CA VAL A 123 -0.23 -1.29 3.25
C VAL A 123 0.65 -1.77 4.41
N THR A 124 0.07 -2.13 5.56
CA THR A 124 0.81 -2.74 6.66
C THR A 124 0.75 -4.28 6.62
N VAL A 125 -0.12 -4.86 5.79
CA VAL A 125 -0.29 -6.32 5.67
C VAL A 125 0.19 -6.85 4.32
N PHE A 126 -0.32 -6.30 3.20
CA PHE A 126 -0.05 -6.85 1.87
C PHE A 126 1.42 -6.75 1.44
N PRO A 127 2.17 -5.68 1.72
CA PRO A 127 3.59 -5.63 1.35
C PRO A 127 4.42 -6.74 2.00
N LEU A 128 4.15 -7.07 3.27
CA LEU A 128 4.83 -8.18 3.96
C LEU A 128 4.54 -9.51 3.28
N LEU A 129 3.27 -9.73 2.90
CA LEU A 129 2.86 -10.91 2.15
C LEU A 129 3.54 -10.97 0.77
N VAL A 130 3.59 -9.84 0.05
CA VAL A 130 4.24 -9.72 -1.26
C VAL A 130 5.72 -10.05 -1.16
N THR A 131 6.45 -9.47 -0.19
CA THR A 131 7.87 -9.77 0.02
C THR A 131 8.07 -11.24 0.31
N LEU A 132 7.29 -11.82 1.22
CA LEU A 132 7.40 -13.23 1.57
C LEU A 132 7.19 -14.12 0.34
N ILE A 133 6.07 -13.95 -0.37
CA ILE A 133 5.73 -14.77 -1.54
C ILE A 133 6.75 -14.56 -2.66
N PHE A 134 7.16 -13.31 -2.94
CA PHE A 134 8.12 -13.03 -3.99
C PHE A 134 9.45 -13.73 -3.74
N TRP A 135 10.06 -13.55 -2.57
CA TRP A 135 11.40 -14.09 -2.31
C TRP A 135 11.41 -15.59 -2.03
N SER A 136 10.31 -16.16 -1.52
CA SER A 136 10.23 -17.61 -1.25
C SER A 136 9.75 -18.43 -2.44
N ILE A 137 8.90 -17.87 -3.32
CA ILE A 137 8.22 -18.63 -4.39
C ILE A 137 8.58 -18.11 -5.79
N LEU A 138 8.55 -16.79 -6.04
CA LEU A 138 8.72 -16.25 -7.40
C LEU A 138 10.18 -16.04 -7.79
N TYR A 139 11.03 -15.59 -6.87
CA TYR A 139 12.44 -15.30 -7.17
C TYR A 139 13.19 -16.51 -7.76
N PRO A 140 13.02 -17.75 -7.25
CA PRO A 140 13.67 -18.93 -7.85
C PRO A 140 13.30 -19.18 -9.32
N THR A 141 12.15 -18.71 -9.78
CA THR A 141 11.69 -18.87 -11.17
C THR A 141 11.98 -17.63 -12.04
N LEU A 142 12.36 -16.51 -11.43
CA LEU A 142 12.64 -15.22 -12.08
C LEU A 142 14.03 -14.69 -11.66
N PRO A 143 15.13 -15.37 -12.05
CA PRO A 143 16.46 -14.98 -11.62
C PRO A 143 16.79 -13.55 -12.07
N ILE A 144 17.40 -12.79 -11.15
CA ILE A 144 17.80 -11.40 -11.38
C ILE A 144 19.10 -11.39 -12.18
N THR A 145 19.00 -11.17 -13.49
CA THR A 145 20.14 -11.21 -14.42
C THR A 145 20.53 -9.85 -15.02
N THR A 146 19.69 -8.82 -14.85
CA THR A 146 19.94 -7.47 -15.37
C THR A 146 19.90 -6.42 -14.25
N PRO A 147 20.59 -5.27 -14.41
CA PRO A 147 20.47 -4.16 -13.47
C PRO A 147 19.04 -3.65 -13.33
N PHE A 148 18.27 -3.63 -14.42
CA PHE A 148 16.87 -3.26 -14.39
C PHE A 148 16.04 -4.24 -13.55
N ALA A 149 16.21 -5.56 -13.77
CA ALA A 149 15.54 -6.57 -12.95
C ALA A 149 15.94 -6.48 -11.47
N LEU A 150 17.21 -6.17 -11.17
CA LEU A 150 17.65 -5.97 -9.79
C LEU A 150 16.95 -4.76 -9.17
N TYR A 151 16.90 -3.65 -9.90
CA TYR A 151 16.27 -2.42 -9.45
C TYR A 151 14.76 -2.60 -9.21
N THR A 152 14.02 -3.19 -10.16
CA THR A 152 12.57 -3.37 -10.06
C THR A 152 12.22 -4.30 -8.90
N ASN A 153 12.88 -5.45 -8.81
CA ASN A 153 12.59 -6.44 -7.77
C ASN A 153 12.98 -5.94 -6.38
N THR A 154 14.13 -5.27 -6.24
CA THR A 154 14.53 -4.66 -4.95
C THR A 154 13.51 -3.60 -4.53
N SER A 155 13.13 -2.71 -5.45
CA SER A 155 12.24 -1.60 -5.11
C SER A 155 10.82 -2.06 -4.81
N GLN A 156 10.24 -2.92 -5.65
CA GLN A 156 8.84 -3.32 -5.54
C GLN A 156 8.60 -4.49 -4.57
N HIS A 157 9.62 -5.33 -4.31
CA HIS A 157 9.44 -6.59 -3.57
C HIS A 157 10.31 -6.73 -2.32
N ALA A 158 11.36 -5.91 -2.14
CA ALA A 158 12.09 -5.83 -0.87
C ALA A 158 11.74 -4.55 -0.07
N LEU A 159 11.82 -3.37 -0.71
CA LEU A 159 11.57 -2.10 -0.02
C LEU A 159 10.10 -1.92 0.39
N ASN A 160 9.17 -2.64 -0.23
CA ASN A 160 7.77 -2.64 0.19
C ASN A 160 7.59 -3.13 1.64
N ALA A 161 8.26 -4.21 2.05
CA ALA A 161 8.25 -4.65 3.45
C ALA A 161 8.92 -3.62 4.37
N LEU A 162 10.01 -2.98 3.96
CA LEU A 162 10.64 -1.92 4.74
C LEU A 162 9.66 -0.78 5.01
N PHE A 163 8.93 -0.32 3.98
CA PHE A 163 7.99 0.79 4.16
C PHE A 163 6.81 0.39 5.03
N ALA A 164 6.31 -0.84 4.90
CA ALA A 164 5.27 -1.38 5.79
C ALA A 164 5.75 -1.48 7.24
N LEU A 165 6.95 -2.00 7.49
CA LEU A 165 7.54 -2.11 8.82
C LEU A 165 7.78 -0.74 9.46
N PHE A 166 8.26 0.23 8.68
CA PHE A 166 8.36 1.62 9.14
C PHE A 166 6.99 2.13 9.59
N GLU A 167 5.95 1.95 8.77
CA GLU A 167 4.63 2.47 9.08
C GLU A 167 4.02 1.79 10.33
N ILE A 168 4.26 0.49 10.53
CA ILE A 168 3.86 -0.26 11.73
C ILE A 168 4.60 0.26 12.98
N ALA A 169 5.91 0.47 12.88
CA ALA A 169 6.75 0.79 14.04
C ALA A 169 6.73 2.28 14.41
N ALA A 170 6.73 3.16 13.41
CA ALA A 170 6.85 4.60 13.62
C ALA A 170 5.49 5.26 13.89
N THR A 171 4.41 4.82 13.25
CA THR A 171 3.11 5.50 13.37
C THR A 171 2.37 5.09 14.64
N ARG A 172 1.65 6.02 15.29
CA ARG A 172 0.82 5.68 16.47
C ARG A 172 -0.49 4.98 16.13
N ALA A 173 -0.67 4.50 14.90
CA ALA A 173 -1.92 3.92 14.43
C ALA A 173 -2.40 2.81 15.39
N ALA A 174 -3.72 2.73 15.59
CA ALA A 174 -4.28 1.63 16.36
C ALA A 174 -4.11 0.31 15.60
N PRO A 175 -4.02 -0.83 16.29
CA PRO A 175 -4.21 -2.12 15.66
C PRO A 175 -5.49 -2.11 14.81
N ALA A 176 -5.41 -2.66 13.61
CA ALA A 176 -6.55 -2.73 12.72
C ALA A 176 -7.71 -3.50 13.38
N PRO A 177 -8.96 -3.02 13.27
CA PRO A 177 -10.10 -3.77 13.79
C PRO A 177 -10.26 -5.08 13.02
N TRP A 178 -10.74 -6.13 13.70
CA TRP A 178 -10.88 -7.48 13.12
C TRP A 178 -11.68 -7.52 11.81
N ILE A 179 -12.65 -6.63 11.62
CA ILE A 179 -13.41 -6.54 10.38
C ILE A 179 -12.53 -6.23 9.15
N HIS A 180 -11.38 -5.59 9.33
CA HIS A 180 -10.43 -5.36 8.24
C HIS A 180 -9.86 -6.66 7.68
N LEU A 181 -9.80 -7.74 8.46
CA LEU A 181 -9.39 -9.05 7.96
C LEU A 181 -10.36 -9.53 6.87
N LEU A 182 -11.67 -9.39 7.08
CA LEU A 182 -12.69 -9.71 6.08
C LEU A 182 -12.49 -8.88 4.81
N TRP A 183 -12.26 -7.58 4.94
CA TRP A 183 -12.04 -6.71 3.78
C TRP A 183 -10.74 -7.00 3.05
N CYS A 184 -9.66 -7.30 3.77
CA CYS A 184 -8.40 -7.73 3.17
C CYS A 184 -8.55 -9.05 2.42
N ALA A 185 -9.25 -10.03 3.02
CA ALA A 185 -9.55 -11.30 2.37
C ALA A 185 -10.44 -11.11 1.13
N LEU A 186 -11.43 -10.21 1.19
CA LEU A 186 -12.26 -9.87 0.03
C LEU A 186 -11.42 -9.24 -1.09
N LEU A 187 -10.53 -8.30 -0.78
CA LEU A 187 -9.64 -7.68 -1.76
C LEU A 187 -8.72 -8.73 -2.43
N LEU A 188 -8.18 -9.66 -1.63
CA LEU A 188 -7.39 -10.78 -2.16
C LEU A 188 -8.24 -11.71 -3.03
N ALA A 189 -9.48 -12.03 -2.64
CA ALA A 189 -10.38 -12.84 -3.43
C ALA A 189 -10.75 -12.17 -4.77
N LEU A 190 -10.97 -10.85 -4.76
CA LEU A 190 -11.19 -10.06 -5.97
C LEU A 190 -9.96 -10.09 -6.88
N TYR A 191 -8.75 -9.98 -6.30
CA TYR A 191 -7.51 -10.15 -7.06
C TYR A 191 -7.38 -11.56 -7.65
N CYS A 192 -7.66 -12.61 -6.88
CA CYS A 192 -7.66 -13.99 -7.42
C CYS A 192 -8.65 -14.14 -8.57
N GLY A 193 -9.85 -13.54 -8.46
CA GLY A 193 -10.81 -13.48 -9.56
C GLY A 193 -10.25 -12.78 -10.80
N LEU A 194 -9.54 -11.66 -10.62
CA LEU A 194 -8.83 -10.96 -11.70
C LEU A 194 -7.72 -11.83 -12.31
N ALA A 195 -6.98 -12.58 -11.50
CA ALA A 195 -5.93 -13.48 -11.97
C ALA A 195 -6.51 -14.60 -12.85
N PHE A 196 -7.56 -15.28 -12.38
CA PHE A 196 -8.25 -16.30 -13.20
C PHE A 196 -8.87 -15.72 -14.47
N ALA A 197 -9.46 -14.53 -14.41
CA ALA A 197 -9.97 -13.85 -15.60
C ALA A 197 -8.84 -13.50 -16.58
N THR A 198 -7.68 -13.09 -16.06
CA THR A 198 -6.48 -12.79 -16.87
C THR A 198 -5.95 -14.05 -17.54
N GLU A 199 -5.85 -15.16 -16.81
CA GLU A 199 -5.45 -16.46 -17.36
C GLU A 199 -6.43 -16.90 -18.47
N ALA A 200 -7.73 -16.86 -18.21
CA ALA A 200 -8.75 -17.32 -19.15
C ALA A 200 -8.81 -16.48 -20.45
N VAL A 201 -8.58 -15.16 -20.36
CA VAL A 201 -8.72 -14.25 -21.50
C VAL A 201 -7.40 -13.98 -22.21
N LYS A 202 -6.27 -13.97 -21.48
CA LYS A 202 -4.96 -13.57 -22.01
C LYS A 202 -3.90 -14.68 -21.99
N GLY A 203 -4.17 -15.82 -21.37
CA GLY A 203 -3.31 -17.01 -21.42
C GLY A 203 -2.02 -16.91 -20.60
N TYR A 204 -1.95 -16.05 -19.59
CA TYR A 204 -0.79 -15.93 -18.69
C TYR A 204 -1.19 -15.77 -17.22
N TYR A 205 -0.30 -16.20 -16.33
CA TYR A 205 -0.22 -15.80 -14.92
C TYR A 205 1.24 -15.88 -14.45
#